data_AF-A0A8X8GFZ5-F1
#
_entry.id   AF-A0A8X8GFZ5-F1
#
_cell.length_a   1.000
_cell.length_b   1.000
_cell.length_c   1.000
_cell.angle_alpha   90.00
_cell.angle_beta   90.00
_cell.angle_gamma   90.00
#
_symmetry.space_group_name_H-M   'P 1'
#
loop_
_entity.id
_entity.type
_entity.pdbx_description
1 polymer ?
#
loop_
_entity_poly.entity_id
_entity_poly.type
_entity_poly.pdbx_seq_one_letter_code
_entity_poly.pdbx_strand_id
1 'polypeptide(L)'
;MKYEKLNKNYISRLAIAQKNSDLKKTIIIQLVYVFQYRNKKNENNFMFNYRIEIKSINGLINYRIQGIKIKDKTIIFLYGSTLYFVDLRNSLFDF
;
A
#
# COMPACT_ATOMS: atom_id res chain seq x y z
N MET A 1 17.66 24.85 13.99
CA MET A 1 16.96 23.55 14.01
C MET A 1 17.70 22.59 13.08
N LYS A 2 18.27 21.49 13.58
CA LYS A 2 18.90 20.44 12.75
C LYS A 2 17.80 19.49 12.29
N TYR A 3 17.62 19.35 10.97
CA TYR A 3 16.62 18.46 10.39
C TYR A 3 16.95 16.98 10.69
N GLU A 4 15.95 16.24 11.16
CA GLU A 4 16.03 14.79 11.38
C GLU A 4 16.10 14.05 10.04
N LYS A 5 17.03 13.10 9.92
CA LYS A 5 17.20 12.27 8.72
C LYS A 5 16.09 11.21 8.72
N LEU A 6 15.06 11.42 7.90
CA LEU A 6 13.88 10.55 7.82
C LEU A 6 14.21 9.36 6.90
N ASN A 7 14.68 8.26 7.49
CA ASN A 7 14.91 7.03 6.73
C ASN A 7 13.56 6.37 6.43
N LYS A 8 13.24 6.27 5.13
CA LYS A 8 12.06 5.58 4.63
C LYS A 8 12.52 4.33 3.90
N ASN A 9 12.14 3.17 4.43
CA ASN A 9 12.31 1.92 3.71
C ASN A 9 11.06 1.66 2.89
N TYR A 10 11.26 1.43 1.60
CA TYR A 10 10.20 1.11 0.64
C TYR A 10 10.36 -0.35 0.25
N ILE A 11 9.34 -1.15 0.54
CA ILE A 11 9.21 -2.51 0.00
C ILE A 11 8.03 -2.46 -0.95
N SER A 12 8.18 -2.99 -2.17
CA SER A 12 7.08 -3.03 -3.11
C SER A 12 6.95 -4.40 -3.77
N ARG A 13 5.71 -4.81 -4.03
CA ARG A 13 5.38 -5.99 -4.82
C ARG A 13 4.30 -5.68 -5.85
N LEU A 14 4.25 -6.45 -6.94
CA LEU A 14 3.11 -6.42 -7.84
C LEU A 14 1.96 -7.23 -7.24
N ALA A 15 0.73 -6.77 -7.44
CA ALA A 15 -0.47 -7.48 -7.04
C ALA A 15 -1.56 -7.34 -8.11
N ILE A 16 -2.48 -8.31 -8.14
CA ILE A 16 -3.67 -8.26 -8.98
C ILE A 16 -4.79 -7.61 -8.18
N ALA A 17 -5.37 -6.56 -8.73
CA ALA A 17 -6.58 -5.96 -8.21
C ALA A 17 -7.78 -6.34 -9.09
N GLN A 18 -8.90 -6.67 -8.46
CA GLN A 18 -10.14 -7.05 -9.14
C GLN A 18 -11.17 -5.94 -8.97
N LYS A 19 -11.93 -5.67 -10.04
CA LYS A 19 -13.02 -4.69 -9.99
C LYS A 19 -14.13 -5.22 -9.09
N ASN A 20 -14.62 -4.39 -8.17
CA ASN A 20 -15.64 -4.80 -7.20
C ASN A 20 -16.97 -5.24 -7.84
N SER A 21 -17.33 -4.67 -8.99
CA SER A 21 -18.58 -5.02 -9.70
C SER A 21 -18.40 -6.08 -10.79
N ASP A 22 -17.18 -6.50 -11.11
CA ASP A 22 -16.91 -7.48 -12.16
C ASP A 22 -15.57 -8.17 -11.92
N LEU A 23 -15.62 -9.37 -11.32
CA LEU A 23 -14.42 -10.12 -10.92
C LEU A 23 -13.56 -10.57 -12.11
N LYS A 24 -14.09 -10.55 -13.34
CA LYS A 24 -13.32 -10.84 -14.55
C LYS A 24 -12.43 -9.68 -14.98
N LYS A 25 -12.72 -8.46 -14.51
CA LYS A 25 -11.92 -7.27 -14.79
C LYS A 25 -10.84 -7.09 -13.74
N THR A 26 -9.61 -7.40 -14.12
CA THR A 26 -8.43 -7.29 -13.28
C THR A 26 -7.47 -6.24 -13.80
N ILE A 27 -6.68 -5.65 -12.90
CA ILE A 27 -5.56 -4.77 -13.22
C ILE A 27 -4.35 -5.17 -12.38
N ILE A 28 -3.15 -4.91 -12.89
CA ILE A 28 -1.91 -5.10 -12.13
C ILE A 28 -1.53 -3.76 -11.50
N ILE A 29 -1.26 -3.78 -10.20
CA ILE A 29 -0.85 -2.61 -9.43
C ILE A 29 0.45 -2.88 -8.70
N GLN A 30 1.11 -1.81 -8.27
CA GLN A 30 2.24 -1.88 -7.36
C GLN A 30 1.74 -1.58 -5.94
N LEU A 31 1.88 -2.56 -5.05
CA LEU A 31 1.60 -2.41 -3.63
C LEU A 31 2.89 -2.04 -2.91
N VAL A 32 2.91 -0.85 -2.31
CA VAL A 32 4.10 -0.29 -1.67
C VAL A 32 3.88 -0.19 -0.16
N TYR A 33 4.79 -0.78 0.60
CA TYR A 33 4.86 -0.71 2.05
C TYR A 33 5.93 0.31 2.43
N VAL A 34 5.51 1.35 3.12
CA VAL A 34 6.37 2.44 3.58
C VAL A 34 6.54 2.31 5.08
N PHE A 35 7.78 2.06 5.49
CA PHE A 35 8.18 2.04 6.88
C PHE A 35 8.85 3.38 7.20
N GLN A 36 8.24 4.16 8.09
CA GLN A 36 8.81 5.43 8.54
C GLN A 36 9.23 5.31 9.99
N TYR A 37 10.51 5.60 10.20
CA TYR A 37 11.10 5.71 11.51
C TYR A 37 11.31 7.20 11.84
N ARG A 38 10.74 7.65 12.97
CA ARG A 38 11.02 8.97 13.53
C ARG A 38 11.76 8.79 14.84
N ASN A 39 12.96 9.36 14.91
CA ASN A 39 13.76 9.36 16.12
C ASN A 39 13.46 10.65 16.89
N LYS A 40 12.50 10.63 17.83
CA LYS A 40 12.25 11.78 18.69
C LYS A 40 13.41 11.91 19.68
N LYS A 41 14.20 12.97 19.53
CA LYS A 41 15.45 13.20 20.27
C LYS A 41 15.38 13.20 21.81
N ASN A 42 14.19 13.19 22.42
CA ASN A 42 13.99 13.34 23.87
C ASN A 42 13.10 12.26 24.51
N GLU A 43 12.67 11.25 23.77
CA GLU A 43 11.92 10.12 24.32
C GLU A 43 12.67 8.85 23.92
N ASN A 44 12.98 7.95 24.85
CA ASN A 44 13.49 6.59 24.54
C ASN A 44 12.48 5.73 23.74
N ASN A 45 11.42 6.34 23.21
CA ASN A 45 10.35 5.70 22.46
C ASN A 45 10.54 5.92 20.96
N PHE A 46 10.85 4.82 20.28
CA PHE A 46 10.77 4.74 18.82
C PHE A 46 9.30 4.68 18.40
N MET A 47 8.85 5.63 17.56
CA MET A 47 7.51 5.60 16.99
C MET A 47 7.58 5.05 15.56
N PHE A 48 7.07 3.83 15.36
CA PHE A 48 6.99 3.18 14.06
C PHE A 48 5.68 3.57 13.37
N ASN A 49 5.78 4.19 12.21
CA ASN A 49 4.62 4.47 11.35
C ASN A 49 4.67 3.56 10.13
N TYR A 50 3.58 2.81 9.93
CA TYR A 50 3.39 1.94 8.76
C TYR A 50 2.35 2.58 7.83
N ARG A 51 2.68 2.68 6.54
CA ARG A 51 1.74 3.12 5.52
C ARG A 51 1.76 2.17 4.34
N ILE A 52 0.57 1.89 3.81
CA ILE A 52 0.41 1.19 2.54
C ILE A 52 0.01 2.20 1.47
N GLU A 53 0.62 2.09 0.30
CA GLU A 53 0.27 2.84 -0.90
C GLU A 53 -0.03 1.84 -2.03
N ILE A 54 -0.98 2.18 -2.91
CA ILE A 54 -1.27 1.41 -4.12
C ILE A 54 -0.96 2.34 -5.29
N LYS A 55 -0.10 1.90 -6.20
CA LYS A 55 0.31 2.67 -7.38
C LYS A 55 0.01 1.93 -8.68
N SER A 56 -0.03 2.67 -9.78
CA SER A 56 0.05 2.05 -11.12
C SER A 56 1.32 1.22 -11.25
N ILE A 57 1.34 0.29 -12.20
CA ILE A 57 2.49 -0.61 -12.42
C ILE A 57 3.81 0.13 -12.67
N ASN A 58 3.75 1.32 -13.27
CA ASN A 58 4.89 2.21 -13.51
C ASN A 58 5.17 3.20 -12.36
N GLY A 59 4.42 3.12 -11.26
CA GLY A 59 4.59 3.97 -10.08
C GLY A 59 4.13 5.43 -10.23
N LEU A 60 3.64 5.86 -11.41
CA LEU A 60 3.31 7.26 -11.71
C LEU A 60 2.01 7.73 -11.05
N ILE A 61 1.05 6.83 -10.84
CA ILE A 61 -0.27 7.18 -10.32
C ILE A 61 -0.44 6.54 -8.96
N ASN A 62 -0.73 7.35 -7.93
CA ASN A 62 -1.10 6.85 -6.61
C ASN A 62 -2.62 6.72 -6.53
N TYR A 63 -3.11 5.51 -6.27
CA TYR A 63 -4.54 5.26 -6.10
C TYR A 63 -4.99 5.54 -4.67
N ARG A 64 -6.21 6.07 -4.53
CA ARG A 64 -6.78 6.41 -3.23
C ARG A 64 -7.32 5.15 -2.55
N ILE A 65 -6.69 4.76 -1.44
CA ILE A 65 -7.21 3.70 -0.57
C ILE A 65 -8.49 4.20 0.11
N GLN A 66 -9.55 3.40 0.03
CA GLN A 66 -10.83 3.65 0.68
C GLN A 66 -10.96 2.90 2.00
N GLY A 67 -10.35 1.72 2.11
CA GLY A 67 -10.41 0.93 3.32
C GLY A 67 -9.52 -0.30 3.27
N ILE A 68 -9.21 -0.81 4.46
CA ILE A 68 -8.46 -2.05 4.65
C ILE A 68 -9.31 -2.94 5.54
N LYS A 69 -9.70 -4.11 5.03
CA LYS A 69 -10.43 -5.13 5.77
C LYS A 69 -9.43 -6.15 6.30
N ILE A 70 -9.02 -5.97 7.57
CA ILE A 70 -7.96 -6.76 8.20
C ILE A 70 -8.34 -8.25 8.25
N LYS A 71 -9.57 -8.58 8.67
CA LYS A 71 -10.06 -9.97 8.76
C LYS A 71 -10.01 -10.69 7.41
N ASP A 72 -10.38 -9.98 6.35
CA ASP A 72 -10.44 -10.54 4.99
C ASP A 72 -9.09 -10.44 4.26
N LYS A 73 -8.09 -9.78 4.88
CA LYS A 73 -6.79 -9.45 4.28
C LYS A 73 -6.96 -8.73 2.92
N THR A 74 -7.91 -7.80 2.84
CA THR A 74 -8.26 -7.13 1.58
C THR A 74 -8.06 -5.61 1.67
N ILE A 75 -7.49 -5.01 0.63
CA ILE A 75 -7.40 -3.55 0.50
C ILE A 75 -8.36 -3.09 -0.60
N ILE A 76 -9.15 -2.05 -0.34
CA ILE A 76 -10.09 -1.46 -1.29
C ILE A 76 -9.57 -0.09 -1.70
N PHE A 77 -9.55 0.20 -2.99
CA PHE A 77 -9.08 1.48 -3.53
C PHE A 77 -9.90 1.95 -4.73
N LEU A 78 -9.80 3.24 -5.04
CA LEU A 78 -10.41 3.86 -6.21
C LEU A 78 -9.40 3.98 -7.36
N TYR A 79 -9.84 3.54 -8.53
CA TYR A 79 -9.25 3.92 -9.82
C TYR A 79 -10.33 4.61 -10.67
N GLY A 80 -10.16 5.91 -10.91
CA GLY A 80 -11.24 6.75 -11.43
C GLY A 80 -12.43 6.76 -10.47
N SER A 81 -13.63 6.50 -11.00
CA SER A 81 -14.88 6.34 -10.22
C SER A 81 -15.16 4.89 -9.79
N THR A 82 -14.24 3.96 -10.06
CA THR A 82 -14.46 2.53 -9.86
C THR A 82 -13.69 2.01 -8.65
N LEU A 83 -14.37 1.21 -7.83
CA LEU A 83 -13.75 0.48 -6.71
C LEU A 83 -13.10 -0.81 -7.20
N TYR A 84 -11.87 -1.01 -6.76
CA TYR A 84 -11.10 -2.22 -6.92
C TYR A 84 -10.68 -2.75 -5.55
N PHE A 85 -10.45 -4.05 -5.48
CA PHE A 85 -9.91 -4.68 -4.28
C PHE A 85 -8.68 -5.53 -4.60
N VAL A 86 -7.76 -5.59 -3.64
CA VAL A 86 -6.57 -6.44 -3.65
C VAL A 86 -6.70 -7.44 -2.52
N ASP A 87 -6.72 -8.73 -2.83
CA ASP A 87 -6.57 -9.77 -1.83
C ASP A 87 -5.08 -9.94 -1.52
N LEU A 88 -4.68 -9.72 -0.27
CA LEU A 88 -3.28 -9.77 0.13
C LEU A 88 -2.76 -11.20 0.27
N ARG A 89 -3.65 -12.21 0.29
CA ARG A 89 -3.28 -13.64 0.32
C ARG A 89 -2.76 -14.14 -1.01
N ASN A 90 -3.18 -13.53 -2.10
CA ASN A 90 -2.77 -13.91 -3.45
C ASN A 90 -1.65 -12.97 -3.90
N SER A 91 -0.42 -13.48 -3.98
CA SER A 91 0.68 -12.81 -4.66
C SER A 91 0.76 -13.26 -6.11
N LEU A 92 1.23 -12.38 -7.01
CA LEU A 92 1.60 -12.74 -8.39
C LEU A 92 2.81 -13.68 -8.45
N PHE A 93 3.56 -13.82 -7.36
CA PHE A 93 4.84 -14.54 -7.28
C PHE A 93 4.89 -15.61 -6.18
N ASP A 94 3.74 -15.97 -5.59
CA ASP A 94 3.69 -17.13 -4.71
C ASP A 94 3.54 -18.37 -5.62
N PHE A 95 4.67 -18.82 -6.18
CA PHE A 95 4.81 -20.10 -6.88
C PHE A 95 5.31 -21.16 -5.91
#